data_AF-Q0ILX1-F1
#
_entry.id   AF-Q0ILX1-F1
#
_cell.length_a   1.000
_cell.length_b   1.000
_cell.length_c   1.000
_cell.angle_alpha   90.00
_cell.angle_beta   90.00
_cell.angle_gamma   90.00
#
_symmetry.space_group_name_H-M   'P 1'
#
loop_
_entity.id
_entity.type
_entity.pdbx_description
1 polymer ?
#
loop_
_entity_poly.entity_id
_entity_poly.type
_entity_poly.pdbx_seq_one_letter_code
_entity_poly.pdbx_strand_id
1 'polypeptide(L)'
;MASSVPNGHGAATATGEGGTPPPPPPSSSSSLVFLGTGCSSAVPNARCLIQPPDPPCAVCSQSLSVAPELNPNYRCNTSLLIDYCQDENAHKYILIDVGKTFREQVLRWFVHHKIPCVDSIILTHEHADAILGLDDVRIVQSFSPTNDIEPTPIYLSQFAMDSIAQKFPYLVRKKLKEGEEVRRVAQLDWRVIESDLQIPFVTSGLEFVPLPVIHGEDYICLGFLFGRKSKVAYISDVSWFPPSTEHGHILYSFCIGCNARMLVLIGNSPLDGLVLTTMHRCPL
;
A
#
# COMPACT_ATOMS: atom_id res chain seq x y z
N MET A 1 -47.25 -6.53 -32.04
CA MET A 1 -48.52 -6.76 -31.31
C MET A 1 -48.16 -7.08 -29.87
N ALA A 2 -48.59 -6.25 -28.94
CA ALA A 2 -48.52 -6.56 -27.52
C ALA A 2 -49.56 -7.65 -27.22
N SER A 3 -49.15 -8.75 -26.62
CA SER A 3 -50.05 -9.72 -26.01
C SER A 3 -49.80 -9.72 -24.50
N SER A 4 -50.89 -9.47 -23.79
CA SER A 4 -51.01 -9.28 -22.36
C SER A 4 -50.99 -10.59 -21.57
N VAL A 5 -50.25 -10.54 -20.46
CA VAL A 5 -50.42 -11.16 -19.13
C VAL A 5 -51.63 -12.08 -18.90
N PRO A 6 -51.39 -13.28 -18.33
CA PRO A 6 -52.32 -13.96 -17.44
C PRO A 6 -51.94 -13.76 -15.96
N ASN A 7 -52.92 -13.33 -15.17
CA ASN A 7 -52.91 -13.36 -13.71
C ASN A 7 -53.07 -14.80 -13.20
N GLY A 8 -52.22 -15.22 -12.28
CA GLY A 8 -52.37 -16.45 -11.51
C GLY A 8 -51.96 -16.23 -10.06
N HIS A 9 -52.94 -16.07 -9.19
CA HIS A 9 -52.77 -16.05 -7.74
C HIS A 9 -52.46 -17.46 -7.23
N GLY A 10 -51.32 -17.62 -6.55
CA GLY A 10 -51.01 -18.78 -5.72
C GLY A 10 -50.33 -18.29 -4.45
N ALA A 11 -51.08 -18.26 -3.35
CA ALA A 11 -50.55 -17.96 -2.03
C ALA A 11 -49.71 -19.14 -1.55
N ALA A 12 -48.41 -18.93 -1.37
CA ALA A 12 -47.52 -19.82 -0.64
C ALA A 12 -46.88 -19.02 0.49
N THR A 13 -47.41 -19.19 1.69
CA THR A 13 -46.77 -18.81 2.96
C THR A 13 -45.49 -19.62 3.12
N ALA A 14 -44.34 -19.02 2.85
CA ALA A 14 -43.04 -19.57 3.19
C ALA A 14 -42.44 -18.74 4.33
N THR A 15 -42.59 -19.25 5.54
CA THR A 15 -41.79 -18.88 6.70
C THR A 15 -40.34 -19.32 6.44
N GLY A 16 -39.48 -18.37 6.10
CA GLY A 16 -38.05 -18.60 5.97
C GLY A 16 -37.33 -17.36 6.49
N GLU A 17 -36.98 -17.39 7.77
CA GLU A 17 -36.05 -16.44 8.38
C GLU A 17 -34.68 -16.64 7.74
N GLY A 18 -34.48 -16.06 6.57
CA GLY A 18 -33.18 -15.93 5.91
C GLY A 18 -32.37 -14.83 6.59
N GLY A 19 -32.02 -15.01 7.86
CA GLY A 19 -31.04 -14.15 8.52
C GLY A 19 -29.68 -14.40 7.87
N THR A 20 -29.08 -13.36 7.27
CA THR A 20 -27.68 -13.43 6.84
C THR A 20 -26.83 -13.74 8.07
N PRO A 21 -25.97 -14.78 8.05
CA PRO A 21 -25.17 -15.12 9.22
C PRO A 21 -24.32 -13.93 9.64
N PRO A 22 -24.12 -13.72 10.95
CA PRO A 22 -23.31 -12.62 11.45
C PRO A 22 -21.89 -12.72 10.85
N PRO A 23 -21.23 -11.57 10.61
CA PRO A 23 -19.87 -11.58 10.09
C PRO A 23 -18.97 -12.40 11.03
N PRO A 24 -17.96 -13.10 10.48
CA PRO A 24 -17.01 -13.82 11.32
C PRO A 24 -16.39 -12.85 12.33
N PRO A 25 -16.07 -13.32 13.55
CA PRO A 25 -15.37 -12.51 14.52
C PRO A 25 -14.05 -11.98 13.94
N PRO A 26 -13.57 -10.79 14.37
CA PRO A 26 -12.27 -10.28 13.96
C PRO A 26 -11.20 -11.34 14.18
N SER A 27 -10.30 -11.52 13.22
CA SER A 27 -9.20 -12.48 13.37
C SER A 27 -8.25 -11.99 14.46
N SER A 28 -7.98 -12.79 15.49
CA SER A 28 -7.05 -12.45 16.58
C SER A 28 -5.56 -12.46 16.16
N SER A 29 -5.26 -12.35 14.87
CA SER A 29 -3.92 -12.40 14.30
C SER A 29 -3.65 -11.21 13.40
N SER A 30 -2.41 -10.71 13.41
CA SER A 30 -1.94 -9.74 12.43
C SER A 30 -1.78 -10.36 11.04
N SER A 31 -1.97 -9.58 9.98
CA SER A 31 -1.78 -10.02 8.59
C SER A 31 -1.13 -8.96 7.71
N LEU A 32 -0.63 -9.39 6.55
CA LEU A 32 -0.04 -8.54 5.52
C LEU A 32 -0.87 -8.66 4.25
N VAL A 33 -1.29 -7.53 3.69
CA VAL A 33 -2.01 -7.45 2.42
C VAL A 33 -1.16 -6.68 1.42
N PHE A 34 -0.70 -7.37 0.38
CA PHE A 34 0.05 -6.77 -0.71
C PHE A 34 -0.94 -6.08 -1.65
N LEU A 35 -1.01 -4.75 -1.58
CA LEU A 35 -1.96 -3.96 -2.36
C LEU A 35 -1.52 -3.82 -3.82
N GLY A 36 -0.21 -3.86 -4.04
CA GLY A 36 0.39 -3.90 -5.37
C GLY A 36 1.82 -4.41 -5.28
N THR A 37 2.30 -4.93 -6.41
CA THR A 37 3.66 -5.45 -6.56
C THR A 37 4.27 -5.03 -7.91
N GLY A 38 3.59 -4.16 -8.65
CA GLY A 38 4.01 -3.68 -9.96
C GLY A 38 5.14 -2.67 -9.86
N CYS A 39 5.84 -2.47 -10.98
CA CYS A 39 6.87 -1.43 -11.08
C CYS A 39 6.28 -0.01 -10.99
N SER A 40 7.13 1.01 -11.08
CA SER A 40 6.71 2.43 -11.02
C SER A 40 5.61 2.78 -12.03
N SER A 41 5.58 2.11 -13.19
CA SER A 41 4.54 2.27 -14.23
C SER A 41 3.34 1.35 -14.07
N ALA A 42 3.27 0.54 -13.01
CA ALA A 42 2.35 -0.58 -12.84
C ALA A 42 2.51 -1.65 -13.95
N VAL A 43 1.75 -2.74 -13.85
CA VAL A 43 1.63 -3.76 -14.92
C VAL A 43 0.15 -3.88 -15.30
N PRO A 44 -0.20 -3.77 -16.60
CA PRO A 44 0.69 -3.65 -17.75
C PRO A 44 1.43 -2.30 -17.83
N ASN A 45 2.63 -2.32 -18.40
CA ASN A 45 3.20 -1.11 -18.97
C ASN A 45 2.43 -0.79 -20.26
N ALA A 46 1.72 0.35 -20.27
CA ALA A 46 0.95 0.79 -21.42
C ALA A 46 1.77 0.83 -22.72
N ARG A 47 3.06 1.18 -22.65
CA ARG A 47 3.97 1.21 -23.81
C ARG A 47 4.05 -0.15 -24.49
N CYS A 48 4.16 -1.23 -23.73
CA CYS A 48 4.27 -2.59 -24.27
C CYS A 48 2.99 -3.06 -24.99
N LEU A 49 1.87 -2.36 -24.79
CA LEU A 49 0.60 -2.64 -25.44
C LEU A 49 0.36 -1.76 -26.67
N ILE A 50 0.68 -0.46 -26.59
CA ILE A 50 0.49 0.47 -27.72
C ILE A 50 1.64 0.43 -28.73
N GLN A 51 2.83 0.01 -28.30
CA GLN A 51 4.01 -0.22 -29.13
C GLN A 51 4.62 -1.57 -28.70
N PRO A 52 3.98 -2.70 -29.08
CA PRO A 52 4.49 -4.00 -28.69
C PRO A 52 5.93 -4.20 -29.16
N PRO A 53 6.87 -4.62 -28.28
CA PRO A 53 8.16 -5.10 -28.74
C PRO A 53 7.98 -6.35 -29.61
N ASP A 54 9.01 -6.75 -30.35
CA ASP A 54 9.05 -8.04 -31.04
C ASP A 54 10.13 -8.94 -30.40
N PRO A 55 9.74 -10.02 -29.67
CA PRO A 55 8.36 -10.47 -29.46
C PRO A 55 7.60 -9.61 -28.42
N PRO A 56 6.24 -9.60 -28.43
CA PRO A 56 5.44 -8.87 -27.45
C PRO A 56 5.73 -9.29 -26.00
N CYS A 57 5.71 -8.34 -25.05
CA CYS A 57 5.93 -8.63 -23.63
C CYS A 57 4.78 -9.50 -23.09
N ALA A 58 5.04 -10.81 -22.94
CA ALA A 58 4.04 -11.80 -22.54
C ALA A 58 3.29 -11.42 -21.26
N VAL A 59 3.99 -10.86 -20.26
CA VAL A 59 3.39 -10.41 -18.99
C VAL A 59 2.37 -9.30 -19.22
N CYS A 60 2.70 -8.27 -20.01
CA CYS A 60 1.78 -7.17 -20.29
C CYS A 60 0.61 -7.63 -21.16
N SER A 61 0.85 -8.46 -22.18
CA SER A 61 -0.23 -9.01 -23.00
C SER A 61 -1.19 -9.87 -22.18
N GLN A 62 -0.67 -10.73 -21.30
CA GLN A 62 -1.47 -11.57 -20.41
C GLN A 62 -2.19 -10.78 -19.32
N SER A 63 -1.69 -9.60 -18.91
CA SER A 63 -2.35 -8.77 -17.90
C SER A 63 -3.74 -8.24 -18.32
N LEU A 64 -4.10 -8.36 -19.60
CA LEU A 64 -5.42 -8.01 -20.13
C LEU A 64 -6.28 -9.22 -20.53
N SER A 65 -5.84 -10.46 -20.28
CA SER A 65 -6.57 -11.66 -20.72
C SER A 65 -7.84 -11.95 -19.92
N VAL A 66 -7.88 -11.50 -18.66
CA VAL A 66 -9.02 -11.56 -17.74
C VAL A 66 -9.12 -10.26 -16.95
N ALA A 67 -10.24 -10.05 -16.27
CA ALA A 67 -10.48 -8.85 -15.48
C ALA A 67 -9.36 -8.60 -14.43
N PRO A 68 -8.98 -7.34 -14.15
CA PRO A 68 -7.84 -7.00 -13.28
C PRO A 68 -7.81 -7.72 -11.94
N GLU A 69 -8.98 -7.90 -11.31
CA GLU A 69 -9.15 -8.56 -10.01
C GLU A 69 -8.88 -10.08 -10.04
N LEU A 70 -8.99 -10.71 -11.20
CA LEU A 70 -8.67 -12.13 -11.41
C LEU A 70 -7.30 -12.34 -12.04
N ASN A 71 -6.59 -11.27 -12.40
CA ASN A 71 -5.36 -11.33 -13.18
C ASN A 71 -4.11 -11.11 -12.33
N PRO A 72 -3.28 -12.13 -12.08
CA PRO A 72 -2.04 -11.97 -11.31
C PRO A 72 -0.99 -11.11 -12.02
N ASN A 73 -1.12 -10.89 -13.34
CA ASN A 73 -0.25 -10.00 -14.10
C ASN A 73 -0.75 -8.55 -14.14
N TYR A 74 -1.93 -8.25 -13.61
CA TYR A 74 -2.39 -6.86 -13.44
C TYR A 74 -1.98 -6.35 -12.05
N ARG A 75 -0.89 -5.58 -12.00
CA ARG A 75 -0.21 -5.22 -10.75
C ARG A 75 -0.19 -3.71 -10.56
N CYS A 76 -0.90 -3.23 -9.55
CA CYS A 76 -0.79 -1.86 -9.05
C CYS A 76 0.63 -1.54 -8.54
N ASN A 77 0.95 -0.26 -8.35
CA ASN A 77 2.22 0.16 -7.73
C ASN A 77 2.45 -0.54 -6.39
N THR A 78 3.71 -0.83 -6.08
CA THR A 78 4.09 -1.46 -4.82
C THR A 78 3.50 -0.70 -3.63
N SER A 79 2.81 -1.42 -2.75
CA SER A 79 2.27 -0.91 -1.49
C SER A 79 1.89 -2.08 -0.59
N LEU A 80 2.05 -1.91 0.71
CA LEU A 80 1.76 -2.93 1.71
C LEU A 80 0.83 -2.38 2.77
N LEU A 81 -0.27 -3.09 3.03
CA LEU A 81 -1.07 -2.85 4.23
C LEU A 81 -0.71 -3.89 5.29
N ILE A 82 -0.43 -3.40 6.49
CA ILE A 82 -0.24 -4.18 7.70
C ILE A 82 -1.52 -4.07 8.52
N ASP A 83 -2.23 -5.18 8.66
CA ASP A 83 -3.30 -5.31 9.63
C ASP A 83 -2.69 -5.81 10.94
N TYR A 84 -2.42 -4.88 11.86
CA TYR A 84 -1.73 -5.13 13.12
C TYR A 84 -2.72 -5.32 14.27
N CYS A 85 -2.63 -6.45 14.95
CA CYS A 85 -3.50 -6.80 16.07
C CYS A 85 -2.61 -7.11 17.30
N GLN A 86 -2.66 -6.23 18.30
CA GLN A 86 -1.88 -6.36 19.55
C GLN A 86 -2.66 -7.04 20.66
N ASP A 87 -3.94 -6.68 20.81
CA ASP A 87 -4.90 -7.24 21.77
C ASP A 87 -6.16 -7.69 21.00
N GLU A 88 -6.89 -8.70 21.52
CA GLU A 88 -8.08 -9.24 20.84
C GLU A 88 -9.08 -8.13 20.47
N ASN A 89 -9.40 -8.01 19.18
CA ASN A 89 -10.30 -7.03 18.57
C ASN A 89 -9.78 -5.58 18.45
N ALA A 90 -8.51 -5.30 18.72
CA ALA A 90 -7.91 -3.97 18.51
C ALA A 90 -7.01 -3.95 17.27
N HIS A 91 -7.63 -4.02 16.09
CA HIS A 91 -6.93 -3.93 14.81
C HIS A 91 -6.48 -2.49 14.52
N LYS A 92 -5.27 -2.37 13.98
CA LYS A 92 -4.67 -1.13 13.50
C LYS A 92 -4.10 -1.33 12.11
N TYR A 93 -4.48 -0.45 11.19
CA TYR A 93 -4.13 -0.55 9.78
C TYR A 93 -3.02 0.44 9.45
N ILE A 94 -1.84 -0.08 9.13
CA ILE A 94 -0.66 0.72 8.76
C ILE A 94 -0.38 0.50 7.28
N LEU A 95 -0.30 1.57 6.52
CA LEU A 95 -0.05 1.53 5.08
C LEU A 95 1.38 1.95 4.77
N ILE A 96 2.10 1.19 3.94
CA ILE A 96 3.38 1.59 3.36
C ILE A 96 3.18 1.94 1.89
N ASP A 97 3.55 3.17 1.52
CA ASP A 97 3.39 3.82 0.22
C ASP A 97 1.94 3.99 -0.26
N VAL A 98 1.68 5.13 -0.91
CA VAL A 98 0.37 5.54 -1.46
C VAL A 98 0.55 6.01 -2.90
N GLY A 99 0.88 5.07 -3.79
CA GLY A 99 1.17 5.33 -5.20
C GLY A 99 -0.04 5.81 -6.04
N LYS A 100 0.22 6.17 -7.30
CA LYS A 100 -0.82 6.61 -8.26
C LYS A 100 -1.96 5.61 -8.50
N THR A 101 -1.78 4.32 -8.20
CA THR A 101 -2.84 3.29 -8.29
C THR A 101 -3.65 3.14 -7.00
N PHE A 102 -3.47 4.00 -5.98
CA PHE A 102 -4.07 3.82 -4.65
C PHE A 102 -5.59 3.64 -4.66
N ARG A 103 -6.34 4.47 -5.39
CA ARG A 103 -7.80 4.32 -5.48
C ARG A 103 -8.23 2.94 -5.98
N GLU A 104 -7.53 2.38 -6.96
CA GLU A 104 -7.82 1.03 -7.46
C GLU A 104 -7.50 -0.03 -6.40
N GLN A 105 -6.37 0.13 -5.70
CA GLN A 105 -5.97 -0.77 -4.60
C GLN A 105 -7.02 -0.80 -3.48
N VAL A 106 -7.61 0.36 -3.14
CA VAL A 106 -8.73 0.43 -2.20
C VAL A 106 -9.93 -0.34 -2.72
N LEU A 107 -10.38 -0.07 -3.95
CA LEU A 107 -11.55 -0.74 -4.54
C LEU A 107 -11.38 -2.27 -4.64
N ARG A 108 -10.15 -2.75 -4.86
CA ARG A 108 -9.85 -4.18 -4.98
C ARG A 108 -9.67 -4.84 -3.63
N TRP A 109 -8.73 -4.33 -2.83
CA TRP A 109 -8.24 -5.06 -1.66
C TRP A 109 -8.89 -4.61 -0.37
N PHE A 110 -9.17 -3.31 -0.20
CA PHE A 110 -9.86 -2.82 1.00
C PHE A 110 -11.30 -3.35 1.04
N VAL A 111 -11.98 -3.34 -0.10
CA VAL A 111 -13.34 -3.90 -0.20
C VAL A 111 -13.32 -5.41 0.02
N HIS A 112 -12.36 -6.14 -0.58
CA HIS A 112 -12.28 -7.60 -0.45
C HIS A 112 -11.97 -8.05 0.99
N HIS A 113 -11.00 -7.42 1.65
CA HIS A 113 -10.61 -7.73 3.02
C HIS A 113 -11.41 -6.98 4.09
N LYS A 114 -12.39 -6.15 3.68
CA LYS A 114 -13.24 -5.34 4.56
C LYS A 114 -12.45 -4.41 5.50
N ILE A 115 -11.39 -3.79 4.97
CA ILE A 115 -10.56 -2.85 5.71
C ILE A 115 -11.30 -1.50 5.84
N PRO A 116 -11.60 -1.03 7.05
CA PRO A 116 -12.47 0.13 7.27
C PRO A 116 -11.74 1.47 7.13
N CYS A 117 -10.44 1.53 7.45
CA CYS A 117 -9.67 2.77 7.51
C CYS A 117 -8.15 2.49 7.47
N VAL A 118 -7.36 3.57 7.51
CA VAL A 118 -5.92 3.54 7.75
C VAL A 118 -5.58 4.42 8.94
N ASP A 119 -4.94 3.84 9.96
CA ASP A 119 -4.52 4.54 11.19
C ASP A 119 -3.22 5.32 11.00
N SER A 120 -2.31 4.85 10.14
CA SER A 120 -1.08 5.56 9.81
C SER A 120 -0.50 5.13 8.47
N ILE A 121 0.30 6.03 7.88
CA ILE A 121 0.96 5.83 6.59
C ILE A 121 2.46 6.01 6.78
N ILE A 122 3.26 5.20 6.10
CA ILE A 122 4.71 5.31 6.02
C ILE A 122 5.07 5.45 4.54
N LEU A 123 5.89 6.43 4.19
CA LEU A 123 6.35 6.65 2.82
C LEU A 123 7.83 6.26 2.71
N THR A 124 8.15 5.45 1.72
CA THR A 124 9.53 5.04 1.42
C THR A 124 10.34 6.15 0.75
N HIS A 125 9.69 6.91 -0.13
CA HIS A 125 10.29 8.00 -0.91
C HIS A 125 9.20 8.84 -1.59
N GLU A 126 9.57 9.97 -2.22
CA GLU A 126 8.61 10.94 -2.78
C GLU A 126 8.30 10.79 -4.28
N HIS A 127 8.67 9.69 -4.91
CA HIS A 127 8.35 9.48 -6.32
C HIS A 127 6.87 9.14 -6.51
N ALA A 128 6.41 9.31 -7.76
CA ALA A 128 5.00 9.31 -8.09
C ALA A 128 4.28 7.98 -7.77
N ASP A 129 5.00 6.89 -7.90
CA ASP A 129 4.60 5.53 -7.57
C ASP A 129 4.51 5.26 -6.07
N ALA A 130 5.03 6.15 -5.22
CA ALA A 130 4.90 6.07 -3.76
C ALA A 130 3.94 7.13 -3.18
N ILE A 131 3.68 8.25 -3.86
CA ILE A 131 2.95 9.39 -3.24
C ILE A 131 1.79 10.00 -4.03
N LEU A 132 1.57 9.70 -5.32
CA LEU A 132 0.51 10.41 -6.05
C LEU A 132 -0.91 10.07 -5.59
N GLY A 133 -1.08 8.99 -4.84
CA GLY A 133 -2.36 8.64 -4.22
C GLY A 133 -2.65 9.40 -2.92
N LEU A 134 -1.77 10.29 -2.46
CA LEU A 134 -1.96 11.08 -1.23
C LEU A 134 -3.27 11.87 -1.22
N ASP A 135 -3.73 12.35 -2.38
CA ASP A 135 -5.01 13.05 -2.49
C ASP A 135 -6.20 12.12 -2.15
N ASP A 136 -6.11 10.86 -2.55
CA ASP A 136 -7.12 9.82 -2.34
C ASP A 136 -7.08 9.21 -0.92
N VAL A 137 -6.14 9.61 -0.06
CA VAL A 137 -6.09 9.16 1.36
C VAL A 137 -7.38 9.47 2.10
N ARG A 138 -8.11 10.53 1.73
CA ARG A 138 -9.44 10.86 2.26
C ARG A 138 -10.44 9.69 2.22
N ILE A 139 -10.24 8.73 1.31
CA ILE A 139 -11.11 7.55 1.15
C ILE A 139 -11.00 6.62 2.37
N VAL A 140 -9.82 6.59 3.00
CA VAL A 140 -9.50 5.67 4.11
C VAL A 140 -9.37 6.37 5.46
N GLN A 141 -9.66 7.67 5.53
CA GLN A 141 -9.81 8.39 6.80
C GLN A 141 -11.20 8.13 7.38
N SER A 142 -11.31 8.22 8.70
CA SER A 142 -12.60 8.17 9.38
C SER A 142 -13.56 9.21 8.79
N PHE A 143 -14.78 8.79 8.44
CA PHE A 143 -15.78 9.72 7.89
C PHE A 143 -16.27 10.69 8.98
N SER A 144 -16.23 11.99 8.71
CA SER A 144 -16.90 13.02 9.51
C SER A 144 -17.69 13.97 8.62
N PRO A 145 -19.00 14.16 8.86
CA PRO A 145 -19.82 15.13 8.12
C PRO A 145 -19.29 16.57 8.21
N THR A 146 -18.58 16.91 9.28
CA THR A 146 -18.09 18.26 9.58
C THR A 146 -16.63 18.48 9.17
N ASN A 147 -15.97 17.51 8.52
CA ASN A 147 -14.51 17.48 8.31
C ASN A 147 -13.69 17.55 9.61
N ASP A 148 -14.32 17.41 10.78
CA ASP A 148 -13.61 17.28 12.05
C ASP A 148 -13.14 15.82 12.16
N ILE A 149 -12.09 15.51 11.40
CA ILE A 149 -11.43 14.21 11.39
C ILE A 149 -10.05 14.36 12.01
N GLU A 150 -9.66 13.37 12.81
CA GLU A 150 -8.27 13.28 13.24
C GLU A 150 -7.37 13.13 12.00
N PRO A 151 -6.36 14.00 11.85
CA PRO A 151 -5.46 13.89 10.72
C PRO A 151 -4.68 12.57 10.77
N THR A 152 -4.54 11.90 9.62
CA THR A 152 -3.80 10.63 9.52
C THR A 152 -2.30 10.92 9.63
N PRO A 153 -1.58 10.31 10.60
CA PRO A 153 -0.13 10.40 10.68
C PRO A 153 0.54 9.81 9.45
N ILE A 154 1.45 10.58 8.83
CA ILE A 154 2.30 10.14 7.73
C ILE A 154 3.76 10.26 8.14
N TYR A 155 4.47 9.14 8.16
CA TYR A 155 5.90 9.05 8.50
C TYR A 155 6.75 9.03 7.23
N LEU A 156 7.75 9.89 7.17
CA LEU A 156 8.59 10.10 5.98
C LEU A 156 9.91 10.77 6.34
N SER A 157 10.92 10.67 5.48
CA SER A 157 12.17 11.40 5.66
C SER A 157 11.98 12.91 5.46
N GLN A 158 12.91 13.72 6.00
CA GLN A 158 12.90 15.17 5.77
C GLN A 158 12.98 15.51 4.28
N PHE A 159 13.79 14.76 3.53
CA PHE A 159 13.94 14.93 2.09
C PHE A 159 12.62 14.71 1.34
N ALA A 160 11.88 13.66 1.69
CA ALA A 160 10.57 13.40 1.11
C ALA A 160 9.57 14.51 1.49
N MET A 161 9.60 14.99 2.74
CA MET A 161 8.75 16.08 3.21
C MET A 161 8.96 17.37 2.41
N ASP A 162 10.21 17.78 2.19
CA ASP A 162 10.56 18.99 1.46
C ASP A 162 10.06 18.95 0.00
N SER A 163 10.12 17.78 -0.62
CA SER A 163 9.62 17.57 -1.98
C SER A 163 8.09 17.51 -2.03
N ILE A 164 7.45 16.82 -1.08
CA ILE A 164 5.99 16.74 -0.98
C ILE A 164 5.38 18.13 -0.75
N ALA A 165 6.00 18.98 0.07
CA ALA A 165 5.54 20.33 0.30
C ALA A 165 5.48 21.18 -0.99
N GLN A 166 6.37 20.92 -1.95
CA GLN A 166 6.38 21.58 -3.25
C GLN A 166 5.35 20.99 -4.22
N LYS A 167 5.17 19.66 -4.22
CA LYS A 167 4.22 18.95 -5.10
C LYS A 167 2.76 19.12 -4.65
N PHE A 168 2.52 19.08 -3.35
CA PHE A 168 1.19 19.11 -2.73
C PHE A 168 1.08 20.23 -1.67
N PRO A 169 1.29 21.51 -2.03
CA PRO A 169 1.25 22.62 -1.08
C PRO A 169 -0.12 22.84 -0.44
N TYR A 170 -1.16 22.16 -0.94
CA TYR A 170 -2.51 22.17 -0.38
C TYR A 170 -2.77 21.05 0.64
N LEU A 171 -1.93 20.00 0.67
CA LEU A 171 -1.96 18.93 1.68
C LEU A 171 -1.04 19.21 2.88
N VAL A 172 -0.11 20.16 2.73
CA VAL A 172 0.73 20.62 3.84
C VAL A 172 0.00 21.72 4.59
N ARG A 173 -0.24 21.50 5.90
CA ARG A 173 -1.00 22.42 6.78
C ARG A 173 -0.55 23.87 6.61
N LYS A 174 -1.47 24.71 6.16
CA LYS A 174 -1.38 26.17 6.32
C LYS A 174 -2.24 26.52 7.52
N LYS A 175 -1.76 27.38 8.43
CA LYS A 175 -2.61 27.94 9.48
C LYS A 175 -3.86 28.51 8.81
N LEU A 176 -5.04 27.99 9.16
CA LEU A 176 -6.30 28.58 8.74
C LEU A 176 -6.30 30.03 9.22
N LYS A 177 -6.67 30.97 8.34
CA LYS A 177 -6.97 32.31 8.80
C LYS A 177 -8.30 32.28 9.57
N GLU A 178 -8.46 33.20 10.50
CA GLU A 178 -9.72 33.33 11.24
C GLU A 178 -10.88 33.54 10.25
N GLY A 179 -11.87 32.64 10.28
CA GLY A 179 -13.00 32.62 9.34
C GLY A 179 -12.85 31.72 8.10
N GLU A 180 -11.70 31.06 7.87
CA GLU A 180 -11.56 30.09 6.77
C GLU A 180 -12.13 28.71 7.16
N GLU A 181 -12.97 28.15 6.29
CA GLU A 181 -13.47 26.77 6.45
C GLU A 181 -12.35 25.74 6.24
N VAL A 182 -12.42 24.63 6.97
CA VAL A 182 -11.54 23.46 6.74
C VAL A 182 -11.77 22.95 5.32
N ARG A 183 -10.73 23.06 4.48
CA ARG A 183 -10.76 22.55 3.11
C ARG A 183 -11.10 21.07 3.10
N ARG A 184 -11.96 20.64 2.16
CA ARG A 184 -12.30 19.22 1.89
C ARG A 184 -11.14 18.48 1.19
N VAL A 185 -9.97 18.50 1.81
CA VAL A 185 -8.77 17.76 1.39
C VAL A 185 -8.40 16.76 2.48
N ALA A 186 -7.57 15.76 2.15
CA ALA A 186 -7.09 14.81 3.14
C ALA A 186 -6.42 15.56 4.31
N GLN A 187 -6.80 15.20 5.54
CA GLN A 187 -6.22 15.80 6.74
C GLN A 187 -5.00 14.99 7.15
N LEU A 188 -3.80 15.52 6.94
CA LEU A 188 -2.55 14.77 7.12
C LEU A 188 -1.71 15.39 8.23
N ASP A 189 -1.13 14.53 9.07
CA ASP A 189 -0.18 14.91 10.11
C ASP A 189 1.21 14.38 9.77
N TRP A 190 2.05 15.28 9.24
CA TRP A 190 3.38 14.95 8.75
C TRP A 190 4.36 14.74 9.90
N ARG A 191 4.95 13.54 10.00
CA ARG A 191 5.89 13.11 11.03
C ARG A 191 7.23 12.76 10.40
N VAL A 192 8.19 13.66 10.50
CA VAL A 192 9.54 13.42 9.98
C VAL A 192 10.24 12.36 10.83
N ILE A 193 10.80 11.35 10.18
CA ILE A 193 11.62 10.29 10.78
C ILE A 193 13.08 10.43 10.36
N GLU A 194 13.97 9.95 11.21
CA GLU A 194 15.39 9.83 10.89
C GLU A 194 15.63 8.66 9.93
N SER A 195 16.55 8.86 8.98
CA SER A 195 16.95 7.84 8.01
C SER A 195 18.10 7.01 8.56
N ASP A 196 17.95 6.47 9.77
CA ASP A 196 19.00 5.77 10.53
C ASP A 196 18.46 4.48 11.15
N LEU A 197 19.20 3.37 10.97
CA LEU A 197 18.85 2.06 11.54
C LEU A 197 18.87 2.06 13.08
N GLN A 198 19.60 2.99 13.71
CA GLN A 198 19.70 3.11 15.17
C GLN A 198 18.53 3.90 15.78
N ILE A 199 17.69 4.53 14.96
CA ILE A 199 16.62 5.42 15.41
C ILE A 199 15.28 4.87 14.93
N PRO A 200 14.75 3.83 15.62
CA PRO A 200 13.42 3.31 15.31
C PRO A 200 12.34 4.33 15.65
N PHE A 201 11.18 4.17 15.01
CA PHE A 201 9.97 4.92 15.34
C PHE A 201 8.80 3.96 15.53
N VAL A 202 7.77 4.41 16.25
CA VAL A 202 6.57 3.61 16.52
C VAL A 202 5.38 4.31 15.91
N THR A 203 4.58 3.55 15.14
CA THR A 203 3.27 4.01 14.67
C THR A 203 2.24 2.92 14.88
N SER A 204 1.05 3.32 15.31
CA SER A 204 -0.07 2.41 15.62
C SER A 204 0.32 1.18 16.47
N GLY A 205 1.24 1.35 17.42
CA GLY A 205 1.73 0.30 18.32
C GLY A 205 2.85 -0.59 17.77
N LEU A 206 3.17 -0.49 16.47
CA LEU A 206 4.22 -1.27 15.81
C LEU A 206 5.49 -0.44 15.64
N GLU A 207 6.62 -1.03 16.00
CA GLU A 207 7.95 -0.44 15.84
C GLU A 207 8.51 -0.75 14.44
N PHE A 208 9.09 0.28 13.82
CA PHE A 208 9.75 0.24 12.52
C PHE A 208 11.18 0.74 12.65
N VAL A 209 12.10 0.01 12.04
CA VAL A 209 13.50 0.41 11.87
C VAL A 209 13.67 0.86 10.41
N PRO A 210 13.98 2.15 10.16
CA PRO A 210 14.31 2.64 8.82
C PRO A 210 15.57 1.94 8.27
N LEU A 211 15.54 1.55 6.99
CA LEU A 211 16.64 0.93 6.28
C LEU A 211 16.99 1.78 5.05
N PRO A 212 18.01 2.66 5.09
CA PRO A 212 18.46 3.40 3.92
C PRO A 212 18.92 2.44 2.82
N VAL A 213 18.37 2.56 1.62
CA VAL A 213 18.78 1.80 0.44
C VAL A 213 18.96 2.76 -0.74
N ILE A 214 19.74 2.38 -1.75
CA ILE A 214 19.94 3.26 -2.90
C ILE A 214 19.00 2.85 -4.03
N HIS A 215 18.34 3.84 -4.60
CA HIS A 215 17.51 3.75 -5.79
C HIS A 215 18.23 4.46 -6.95
N GLY A 216 18.58 3.75 -8.02
CA GLY A 216 19.42 4.33 -9.08
C GLY A 216 20.88 4.45 -8.66
N GLU A 217 21.51 5.59 -8.94
CA GLU A 217 22.96 5.78 -8.73
C GLU A 217 23.29 6.49 -7.41
N ASP A 218 22.51 7.51 -7.02
CA ASP A 218 22.88 8.43 -5.94
C ASP A 218 21.69 8.86 -5.04
N TYR A 219 20.54 8.22 -5.21
CA TYR A 219 19.34 8.56 -4.46
C TYR A 219 19.07 7.55 -3.33
N ILE A 220 18.81 8.05 -2.12
CA ILE A 220 18.49 7.23 -0.96
C ILE A 220 16.97 7.17 -0.77
N CYS A 221 16.39 5.96 -0.83
CA CYS A 221 15.05 5.69 -0.32
C CYS A 221 15.12 4.88 0.98
N LEU A 222 13.96 4.69 1.63
CA LEU A 222 13.85 3.91 2.85
C LEU A 222 13.13 2.59 2.59
N GLY A 223 13.77 1.48 2.98
CA GLY A 223 13.05 0.28 3.41
C GLY A 223 12.72 0.34 4.89
N PHE A 224 11.97 -0.65 5.38
CA PHE A 224 11.57 -0.74 6.77
C PHE A 224 11.62 -2.18 7.28
N LEU A 225 12.28 -2.38 8.42
CA LEU A 225 12.24 -3.62 9.17
C LEU A 225 11.26 -3.49 10.34
N PHE A 226 10.32 -4.41 10.48
CA PHE A 226 9.33 -4.41 11.55
C PHE A 226 8.93 -5.83 11.97
N GLY A 227 8.08 -5.92 12.99
CA GLY A 227 7.62 -7.20 13.53
C GLY A 227 8.46 -7.70 14.71
N ARG A 228 7.83 -8.51 15.57
CA ARG A 228 8.44 -9.06 16.79
C ARG A 228 8.69 -10.56 16.70
N LYS A 229 7.60 -11.33 16.53
CA LYS A 229 7.65 -12.82 16.44
C LYS A 229 8.28 -13.27 15.12
N SER A 230 7.86 -12.64 14.02
CA SER A 230 8.46 -12.80 12.71
C SER A 230 8.88 -11.41 12.23
N LYS A 231 10.12 -11.31 11.76
CA LYS A 231 10.67 -10.07 11.21
C LYS A 231 10.27 -9.94 9.76
N VAL A 232 9.83 -8.75 9.38
CA VAL A 232 9.43 -8.38 8.03
C VAL A 232 10.30 -7.22 7.57
N ALA A 233 11.04 -7.39 6.48
CA ALA A 233 11.73 -6.28 5.81
C ALA A 233 10.93 -5.91 4.56
N TYR A 234 10.37 -4.70 4.47
CA TYR A 234 9.75 -4.16 3.26
C TYR A 234 10.71 -3.18 2.61
N ILE A 235 11.14 -3.45 1.38
CA ILE A 235 12.06 -2.58 0.65
C ILE A 235 11.53 -2.43 -0.76
N SER A 236 11.22 -1.21 -1.18
CA SER A 236 10.82 -0.87 -2.54
C SER A 236 11.95 -0.16 -3.29
N ASP A 237 11.92 -0.26 -4.62
CA ASP A 237 12.77 0.52 -5.52
C ASP A 237 14.29 0.43 -5.30
N VAL A 238 14.77 -0.65 -4.67
CA VAL A 238 16.19 -0.86 -4.39
C VAL A 238 16.99 -1.24 -5.64
N SER A 239 18.16 -0.62 -5.78
CA SER A 239 19.19 -0.94 -6.79
C SER A 239 20.39 -1.67 -6.16
N TRP A 240 20.82 -1.26 -4.97
CA TRP A 240 21.78 -1.98 -4.13
C TRP A 240 21.62 -1.58 -2.65
N PHE A 241 22.30 -2.29 -1.75
CA PHE A 241 22.32 -1.97 -0.32
C PHE A 241 23.63 -1.24 0.04
N PRO A 242 23.57 -0.08 0.71
CA PRO A 242 24.80 0.53 1.22
C PRO A 242 25.38 -0.32 2.37
N PRO A 243 26.70 -0.26 2.62
CA PRO A 243 27.33 -1.05 3.68
C PRO A 243 26.68 -0.87 5.07
N SER A 244 26.16 0.32 5.38
CA SER A 244 25.43 0.59 6.62
C SER A 244 24.21 -0.31 6.81
N THR A 245 23.55 -0.68 5.72
CA THR A 245 22.31 -1.48 5.73
C THR A 245 22.61 -2.97 5.59
N GLU A 246 23.63 -3.34 4.81
CA GLU A 246 24.06 -4.75 4.68
C GLU A 246 24.53 -5.34 6.03
N HIS A 247 25.32 -4.58 6.80
CA HIS A 247 25.91 -5.07 8.05
C HIS A 247 24.98 -4.91 9.27
N GLY A 248 24.01 -3.99 9.21
CA GLY A 248 23.19 -3.59 10.35
C GLY A 248 22.19 -4.64 10.81
N HIS A 249 21.38 -5.20 9.90
CA HIS A 249 20.36 -6.20 10.23
C HIS A 249 19.99 -7.06 9.00
N ILE A 250 20.42 -8.32 8.98
CA ILE A 250 19.68 -9.45 8.36
C ILE A 250 19.35 -9.29 6.85
N LEU A 251 20.31 -8.87 6.02
CA LEU A 251 20.18 -8.99 4.56
C LEU A 251 21.44 -9.61 3.96
N TYR A 252 21.70 -10.89 4.26
CA TYR A 252 22.66 -11.69 3.49
C TYR A 252 22.10 -12.18 2.14
N SER A 253 20.89 -11.73 1.76
CA SER A 253 20.28 -12.16 0.51
C SER A 253 20.89 -11.40 -0.66
N PHE A 254 21.49 -12.18 -1.56
CA PHE A 254 22.03 -11.81 -2.87
C PHE A 254 21.09 -10.84 -3.61
N CYS A 255 21.34 -9.54 -3.47
CA CYS A 255 20.83 -8.55 -4.41
C CYS A 255 21.96 -8.18 -5.39
N ILE A 256 22.59 -9.19 -6.00
CA ILE A 256 23.53 -8.98 -7.10
C ILE A 256 22.70 -8.79 -8.36
N GLY A 257 22.63 -7.55 -8.86
CA GLY A 257 22.05 -7.22 -10.17
C GLY A 257 20.52 -7.33 -10.27
N CYS A 258 19.82 -7.58 -9.16
CA CYS A 258 18.37 -7.64 -9.16
C CYS A 258 17.78 -6.23 -9.01
N ASN A 259 17.09 -5.75 -10.06
CA ASN A 259 16.13 -4.65 -9.92
C ASN A 259 14.89 -5.15 -9.17
N ALA A 260 15.05 -5.64 -7.94
CA ALA A 260 13.93 -6.05 -7.12
C ALA A 260 13.15 -4.79 -6.71
N ARG A 261 11.95 -4.61 -7.27
CA ARG A 261 11.08 -3.45 -6.96
C ARG A 261 10.39 -3.57 -5.61
N MET A 262 10.30 -4.78 -5.06
CA MET A 262 9.77 -5.09 -3.75
C MET A 262 10.51 -6.31 -3.23
N LEU A 263 11.15 -6.19 -2.07
CA LEU A 263 11.67 -7.32 -1.30
C LEU A 263 10.90 -7.36 0.00
N VAL A 264 10.20 -8.48 0.23
CA VAL A 264 9.64 -8.83 1.53
C VAL A 264 10.34 -10.08 2.03
N LEU A 265 11.03 -9.98 3.17
CA LEU A 265 11.58 -11.15 3.86
C LEU A 265 10.78 -11.38 5.13
N ILE A 266 10.22 -12.58 5.29
CA ILE A 266 9.54 -12.99 6.52
C ILE A 266 10.33 -14.13 7.12
N GLY A 267 10.86 -13.96 8.34
CA GLY A 267 11.63 -15.01 9.00
C GLY A 267 11.56 -14.95 10.52
N ASN A 268 11.73 -16.11 11.15
CA ASN A 268 12.06 -16.23 12.58
C ASN A 268 13.59 -16.27 12.78
N SER A 269 14.33 -16.49 11.70
CA SER A 269 15.79 -16.47 11.61
C SER A 269 16.22 -15.71 10.35
N PRO A 270 17.49 -15.24 10.25
CA PRO A 270 18.00 -14.54 9.07
C PRO A 270 17.92 -15.32 7.75
N LEU A 271 17.69 -16.64 7.81
CA LEU A 271 17.76 -17.55 6.66
C LEU A 271 16.40 -18.05 6.18
N ASP A 272 15.32 -17.85 6.96
CA ASP A 272 13.97 -18.35 6.58
C ASP A 272 13.21 -17.40 5.64
N GLY A 273 13.89 -16.40 5.08
CA GLY A 273 13.28 -15.36 4.26
C GLY A 273 12.57 -15.94 3.04
N LEU A 274 11.23 -15.98 3.08
CA LEU A 274 10.43 -16.09 1.87
C LEU A 274 10.72 -14.86 1.01
N VAL A 275 11.59 -14.95 0.01
CA VAL A 275 11.80 -13.90 -0.99
C VAL A 275 10.56 -13.87 -1.88
N LEU A 276 9.59 -13.03 -1.55
CA LEU A 276 8.49 -12.76 -2.47
C LEU A 276 8.95 -11.77 -3.54
N THR A 277 9.02 -12.28 -4.78
CA THR A 277 9.08 -11.55 -6.06
C THR A 277 10.31 -10.68 -6.34
N THR A 278 11.37 -11.30 -6.85
CA THR A 278 12.18 -10.67 -7.89
C THR A 278 11.30 -10.50 -9.13
N MET A 279 10.84 -9.29 -9.43
CA MET A 279 10.07 -9.02 -10.65
C MET A 279 11.00 -9.04 -11.87
N HIS A 280 10.74 -9.93 -12.83
CA HIS A 280 11.35 -9.84 -14.15
C HIS A 280 10.98 -8.49 -14.78
N ARG A 281 11.98 -7.71 -15.24
CA ARG A 281 11.74 -6.50 -16.04
C ARG A 281 10.89 -6.90 -17.25
N CYS A 282 9.77 -6.19 -17.49
CA CYS A 282 9.28 -6.07 -18.86
C CYS A 282 10.32 -5.19 -19.59
N PRO A 283 10.84 -5.59 -20.75
CA PRO A 283 11.85 -4.82 -21.46
C PRO A 283 11.34 -3.39 -21.71
N LEU A 284 12.18 -2.40 -21.39
CA LEU A 284 11.92 -0.98 -21.66
C LEU A 284 12.11 -0.63 -23.14
#